data_AF-A0A7C5T7U2-F1
#
_entry.id   AF-A0A7C5T7U2-F1
#
_cell.length_a   1.000
_cell.length_b   1.000
_cell.length_c   1.000
_cell.angle_alpha   90.00
_cell.angle_beta   90.00
_cell.angle_gamma   90.00
#
_symmetry.space_group_name_H-M   'P 1'
#
loop_
_entity.id
_entity.type
_entity.pdbx_description
1 polymer ?
#
loop_
_entity_poly.entity_id
_entity_poly.type
_entity_poly.pdbx_seq_one_letter_code
_entity_poly.pdbx_strand_id
1 'polypeptide(L)'
;MSSAISYSWSISDSPPEEILKNNKKYFEAEMNRLIDHVKELIKKHLRSFKNIKELVKILEAYRDEFLSSYTLEILNSPNHTKWVDEKMSDFNDLALRIKSFLKFLDIELESGISLNSLKSLISKVPKECAALRREIEEKIDELINKLLKKIEEARKSKDIQQLEELYQNMPEDLKEEKQKLSNEILRLKLEKQRTKQKKDEKLKEEDYDNKVEELKQKAKVFYEKLNKISPQDAIRLKPLVEELKNVKDKSRASAIVSEIKYTYTKAVQEHVMSEVLKEDVKYAYADIEIPKVKDMVREFLRKEKVSREEYDSLNRKIREILLKEQIEKANKKRMEEEVKLIYKKLREMGYYIVDEGIMERLLAGEIVEINTPFGEDYVLRLKFDEKEKNMTIKFVRYVEDEKGLSEYDKAKDISIAKRWCKDYDKLIELLKENGIFFENIRRIEPEQRFYYERKKARKEGIKKKDEKKEGIFRKQI
;
A
#
# COMPACT_ATOMS: atom_id res chain seq x y z
N MET A 1 0.57 3.99 0.24
CA MET A 1 0.74 3.61 1.66
C MET A 1 0.06 2.27 1.92
N SER A 2 0.70 1.42 2.72
CA SER A 2 0.32 0.04 3.07
C SER A 2 -1.07 -0.11 3.71
N SER A 3 -1.52 -1.34 3.98
CA SER A 3 -2.66 -1.58 4.89
C SER A 3 -2.36 -1.32 6.35
N ALA A 4 -1.08 -1.18 6.71
CA ALA A 4 -0.71 -0.51 7.94
C ALA A 4 -0.70 1.02 7.73
N ILE A 5 -1.47 1.75 8.54
CA ILE A 5 -1.35 3.20 8.73
C ILE A 5 0.11 3.55 9.10
N SER A 6 0.59 4.69 8.59
CA SER A 6 1.99 4.86 8.23
C SER A 6 2.48 6.30 8.42
N TYR A 7 2.84 6.67 9.64
CA TYR A 7 3.27 8.03 10.02
C TYR A 7 4.66 8.05 10.64
N SER A 8 5.15 9.27 10.86
CA SER A 8 6.39 9.59 11.58
C SER A 8 6.16 10.88 12.38
N TRP A 9 6.66 10.93 13.60
CA TRP A 9 6.57 12.14 14.42
C TRP A 9 7.62 13.18 14.02
N SER A 10 7.20 14.43 13.97
CA SER A 10 8.07 15.61 13.77
C SER A 10 7.75 16.66 14.82
N ILE A 11 8.77 17.37 15.30
CA ILE A 11 8.58 18.53 16.16
C ILE A 11 7.90 19.64 15.34
N SER A 12 6.97 20.36 15.97
CA SER A 12 6.23 21.47 15.35
C SER A 12 6.14 22.62 16.35
N ASP A 13 6.38 23.84 15.88
CA ASP A 13 6.24 25.07 16.66
C ASP A 13 4.78 25.60 16.68
N SER A 14 3.83 24.86 16.10
CA SER A 14 2.41 25.21 16.07
C SER A 14 1.75 25.04 17.45
N PRO A 15 0.65 25.76 17.76
CA PRO A 15 -0.13 25.55 18.99
C PRO A 15 -0.64 24.10 19.13
N PRO A 16 -0.71 23.53 20.35
CA PRO A 16 -1.19 22.16 20.58
C PRO A 16 -2.58 21.87 19.99
N GLU A 17 -3.47 22.85 19.98
CA GLU A 17 -4.81 22.75 19.39
C GLU A 17 -4.77 22.54 17.87
N GLU A 18 -3.82 23.21 17.20
CA GLU A 18 -3.60 23.06 15.76
C GLU A 18 -2.91 21.74 15.43
N ILE A 19 -1.93 21.33 16.23
CA ILE A 19 -1.29 20.00 16.13
C ILE A 19 -2.34 18.90 16.28
N LEU A 20 -3.19 18.96 17.31
CA LEU A 20 -4.25 17.96 17.53
C LEU A 20 -5.22 17.91 16.34
N LYS A 21 -5.65 19.08 15.84
CA LYS A 21 -6.56 19.19 14.70
C LYS A 21 -5.96 18.60 13.42
N ASN A 22 -4.69 18.86 13.16
CA ASN A 22 -3.99 18.37 11.98
C ASN A 22 -3.73 16.85 12.08
N ASN A 23 -3.33 16.36 13.25
CA ASN A 23 -3.17 14.92 13.51
C ASN A 23 -4.50 14.17 13.35
N LYS A 24 -5.62 14.68 13.90
CA LYS A 24 -6.95 14.06 13.70
C LYS A 24 -7.33 13.94 12.23
N LYS A 25 -7.18 15.03 11.45
CA LYS A 25 -7.44 15.01 9.99
C LYS A 25 -6.58 13.98 9.27
N TYR A 26 -5.30 13.87 9.65
CA TYR A 26 -4.38 12.90 9.05
C TYR A 26 -4.82 11.45 9.35
N PHE A 27 -5.08 11.12 10.62
CA PHE A 27 -5.51 9.77 10.99
C PHE A 27 -6.88 9.42 10.42
N GLU A 28 -7.81 10.36 10.38
CA GLU A 28 -9.11 10.21 9.72
C GLU A 28 -8.95 9.86 8.23
N ALA A 29 -8.10 10.59 7.50
CA ALA A 29 -7.85 10.33 6.09
C ALA A 29 -7.23 8.95 5.84
N GLU A 30 -6.23 8.54 6.65
CA GLU A 30 -5.60 7.22 6.50
C GLU A 30 -6.53 6.06 6.87
N MET A 31 -7.32 6.21 7.94
CA MET A 31 -8.34 5.22 8.31
C MET A 31 -9.42 5.11 7.23
N ASN A 32 -9.92 6.24 6.71
CA ASN A 32 -10.92 6.27 5.65
C ASN A 32 -10.41 5.59 4.37
N ARG A 33 -9.15 5.82 3.97
CA ARG A 33 -8.54 5.17 2.80
C ARG A 33 -8.51 3.64 2.92
N LEU A 34 -8.35 3.10 4.13
CA LEU A 34 -8.39 1.66 4.40
C LEU A 34 -9.83 1.11 4.50
N ILE A 35 -10.73 1.87 5.12
CA ILE A 35 -12.16 1.59 5.17
C ILE A 35 -12.73 1.52 3.75
N ASP A 36 -12.36 2.44 2.87
CA ASP A 36 -12.85 2.51 1.50
C ASP A 36 -12.30 1.37 0.63
N HIS A 37 -11.05 0.93 0.84
CA HIS A 37 -10.57 -0.32 0.24
C HIS A 37 -11.42 -1.53 0.67
N VAL A 38 -11.79 -1.63 1.95
CA VAL A 38 -12.70 -2.68 2.44
C VAL A 38 -14.10 -2.53 1.83
N LYS A 39 -14.61 -1.29 1.65
CA LYS A 39 -15.89 -1.03 0.95
C LYS A 39 -15.86 -1.53 -0.49
N GLU A 40 -14.75 -1.36 -1.22
CA GLU A 40 -14.59 -1.96 -2.57
C GLU A 40 -14.60 -3.49 -2.50
N LEU A 41 -13.84 -4.10 -1.58
CA LEU A 41 -13.75 -5.55 -1.44
C LEU A 41 -15.10 -6.21 -1.09
N ILE A 42 -15.99 -5.55 -0.33
CA ILE A 42 -17.32 -6.13 -0.03
C ILE A 42 -18.31 -6.07 -1.21
N LYS A 43 -18.11 -5.21 -2.22
CA LYS A 43 -19.09 -4.99 -3.31
C LYS A 43 -19.47 -6.28 -4.03
N LYS A 44 -18.49 -7.14 -4.32
CA LYS A 44 -18.68 -8.47 -4.95
C LYS A 44 -19.56 -9.42 -4.12
N HIS A 45 -19.61 -9.26 -2.80
CA HIS A 45 -20.37 -10.13 -1.91
C HIS A 45 -21.76 -9.59 -1.51
N LEU A 46 -22.09 -8.32 -1.81
CA LEU A 46 -23.38 -7.70 -1.47
C LEU A 46 -24.61 -8.44 -2.01
N ARG A 47 -24.46 -9.18 -3.12
CA ARG A 47 -25.54 -10.04 -3.67
C ARG A 47 -25.73 -11.33 -2.89
N SER A 48 -24.66 -11.85 -2.29
CA SER A 48 -24.65 -13.10 -1.53
C SER A 48 -25.02 -12.88 -0.06
N PHE A 49 -24.58 -11.76 0.53
CA PHE A 49 -24.78 -11.41 1.94
C PHE A 49 -25.14 -9.93 2.07
N LYS A 50 -26.35 -9.64 2.55
CA LYS A 50 -26.87 -8.28 2.79
C LYS A 50 -26.15 -7.60 3.96
N ASN A 51 -25.82 -8.36 5.00
CA ASN A 51 -25.23 -7.88 6.24
C ASN A 51 -23.69 -7.80 6.19
N ILE A 52 -23.06 -8.09 5.06
CA ILE A 52 -21.59 -7.99 4.87
C ILE A 52 -21.04 -6.58 5.17
N LYS A 53 -21.89 -5.55 5.12
CA LYS A 53 -21.58 -4.17 5.52
C LYS A 53 -21.23 -4.00 7.00
N GLU A 54 -21.55 -4.96 7.88
CA GLU A 54 -21.13 -4.92 9.28
C GLU A 54 -19.60 -4.89 9.42
N LEU A 55 -18.86 -5.54 8.51
CA LEU A 55 -17.39 -5.51 8.49
C LEU A 55 -16.84 -4.08 8.36
N VAL A 56 -17.51 -3.24 7.57
CA VAL A 56 -17.14 -1.83 7.38
C VAL A 56 -17.49 -1.01 8.64
N LYS A 57 -18.66 -1.26 9.24
CA LYS A 57 -19.11 -0.56 10.45
C LYS A 57 -18.16 -0.74 11.64
N ILE A 58 -17.51 -1.90 11.79
CA ILE A 58 -16.56 -2.13 12.89
C ILE A 58 -15.32 -1.23 12.73
N LEU A 59 -14.83 -1.04 11.50
CA LEU A 59 -13.71 -0.14 11.23
C LEU A 59 -14.11 1.33 11.39
N GLU A 60 -15.31 1.72 10.93
CA GLU A 60 -15.85 3.06 11.12
C GLU A 60 -16.05 3.39 12.61
N ALA A 61 -16.56 2.44 13.41
CA ALA A 61 -16.69 2.58 14.85
C ALA A 61 -15.32 2.72 15.56
N TYR A 62 -14.32 1.91 15.19
CA TYR A 62 -12.97 2.04 15.76
C TYR A 62 -12.33 3.40 15.43
N ARG A 63 -12.49 3.87 14.18
CA ARG A 63 -12.05 5.21 13.76
C ARG A 63 -12.69 6.29 14.63
N ASP A 64 -14.00 6.24 14.80
CA ASP A 64 -14.74 7.27 15.53
C ASP A 64 -14.43 7.25 17.04
N GLU A 65 -14.23 6.07 17.63
CA GLU A 65 -13.72 5.91 19.00
C GLU A 65 -12.31 6.49 19.16
N PHE A 66 -11.39 6.16 18.25
CA PHE A 66 -10.03 6.68 18.29
C PHE A 66 -10.00 8.21 18.16
N LEU A 67 -10.69 8.76 17.16
CA LEU A 67 -10.73 10.20 16.90
C LEU A 67 -11.43 10.99 18.02
N SER A 68 -12.41 10.40 18.72
CA SER A 68 -13.02 11.03 19.90
C SER A 68 -12.12 10.95 21.13
N SER A 69 -11.50 9.79 21.39
CA SER A 69 -10.58 9.56 22.52
C SER A 69 -9.28 10.36 22.42
N TYR A 70 -8.80 10.68 21.21
CA TYR A 70 -7.56 11.43 21.03
C TYR A 70 -7.77 12.91 21.42
N THR A 71 -7.43 13.28 22.65
CA THR A 71 -7.61 14.64 23.22
C THR A 71 -6.28 15.40 23.35
N LEU A 72 -6.36 16.68 23.76
CA LEU A 72 -5.18 17.47 24.14
C LEU A 72 -4.40 16.82 25.29
N GLU A 73 -5.09 16.17 26.23
CA GLU A 73 -4.46 15.45 27.34
C GLU A 73 -3.64 14.27 26.84
N ILE A 74 -4.13 13.53 25.84
CA ILE A 74 -3.37 12.45 25.21
C ILE A 74 -2.21 13.00 24.38
N LEU A 75 -2.39 14.10 23.63
CA LEU A 75 -1.31 14.74 22.87
C LEU A 75 -0.16 15.24 23.76
N ASN A 76 -0.50 15.85 24.91
CA ASN A 76 0.46 16.39 25.87
C ASN A 76 1.02 15.33 26.83
N SER A 77 0.56 14.08 26.75
CA SER A 77 1.03 12.98 27.60
C SER A 77 2.44 12.54 27.21
N PRO A 78 3.34 12.24 28.17
CA PRO A 78 4.65 11.66 27.86
C PRO A 78 4.55 10.29 27.15
N ASN A 79 3.40 9.62 27.22
CA ASN A 79 3.12 8.36 26.53
C ASN A 79 2.34 8.54 25.21
N HIS A 80 2.17 9.77 24.72
CA HIS A 80 1.40 10.10 23.51
C HIS A 80 1.72 9.17 22.32
N THR A 81 3.00 9.09 21.94
CA THR A 81 3.45 8.32 20.77
C THR A 81 3.09 6.85 20.91
N LYS A 82 3.42 6.24 22.06
CA LYS A 82 3.10 4.85 22.37
C LYS A 82 1.59 4.56 22.32
N TRP A 83 0.76 5.45 22.87
CA TRP A 83 -0.70 5.27 22.83
C TRP A 83 -1.25 5.28 21.41
N VAL A 84 -0.76 6.19 20.56
CA VAL A 84 -1.15 6.23 19.14
C VAL A 84 -0.63 4.98 18.42
N ASP A 85 0.62 4.58 18.64
CA ASP A 85 1.23 3.40 18.02
C ASP A 85 0.46 2.10 18.34
N GLU A 86 0.02 1.93 19.59
CA GLU A 86 -0.85 0.82 20.01
C GLU A 86 -2.21 0.86 19.28
N LYS A 87 -2.90 2.02 19.28
CA LYS A 87 -4.21 2.17 18.60
C LYS A 87 -4.13 2.01 17.08
N MET A 88 -3.05 2.44 16.45
CA MET A 88 -2.84 2.25 15.02
C MET A 88 -2.52 0.78 14.71
N SER A 89 -1.74 0.10 15.56
CA SER A 89 -1.49 -1.34 15.43
C SER A 89 -2.80 -2.15 15.50
N ASP A 90 -3.64 -1.89 16.50
CA ASP A 90 -4.96 -2.52 16.66
C ASP A 90 -5.86 -2.33 15.43
N PHE A 91 -5.98 -1.09 14.92
CA PHE A 91 -6.80 -0.80 13.74
C PHE A 91 -6.28 -1.54 12.50
N ASN A 92 -4.96 -1.56 12.29
CA ASN A 92 -4.32 -2.27 11.18
C ASN A 92 -4.57 -3.78 11.26
N ASP A 93 -4.45 -4.36 12.45
CA ASP A 93 -4.72 -5.77 12.72
C ASP A 93 -6.19 -6.14 12.46
N LEU A 94 -7.12 -5.28 12.89
CA LEU A 94 -8.56 -5.42 12.62
C LEU A 94 -8.87 -5.37 11.12
N ALA A 95 -8.32 -4.39 10.39
CA ALA A 95 -8.47 -4.28 8.94
C ALA A 95 -7.89 -5.50 8.21
N LEU A 96 -6.74 -6.01 8.65
CA LEU A 96 -6.10 -7.20 8.09
C LEU A 96 -6.93 -8.47 8.33
N ARG A 97 -7.53 -8.63 9.52
CA ARG A 97 -8.45 -9.73 9.84
C ARG A 97 -9.70 -9.70 8.95
N ILE A 98 -10.28 -8.52 8.74
CA ILE A 98 -11.45 -8.33 7.86
C ILE A 98 -11.13 -8.68 6.41
N LYS A 99 -9.98 -8.21 5.87
CA LYS A 99 -9.54 -8.57 4.52
C LYS A 99 -9.24 -10.07 4.38
N SER A 100 -8.64 -10.68 5.40
CA SER A 100 -8.41 -12.13 5.47
C SER A 100 -9.72 -12.92 5.45
N PHE A 101 -10.77 -12.42 6.15
CA PHE A 101 -12.10 -13.01 6.07
C PHE A 101 -12.71 -12.88 4.67
N LEU A 102 -12.59 -11.72 4.01
CA LEU A 102 -13.11 -11.50 2.66
C LEU A 102 -12.37 -12.36 1.60
N LYS A 103 -11.05 -12.48 1.69
CA LYS A 103 -10.27 -13.36 0.79
C LYS A 103 -10.56 -14.84 1.06
N PHE A 104 -10.82 -15.23 2.30
CA PHE A 104 -11.32 -16.58 2.61
C PHE A 104 -12.74 -16.82 2.08
N LEU A 105 -13.60 -15.80 2.11
CA LEU A 105 -14.94 -15.81 1.53
C LEU A 105 -14.89 -15.99 0.01
N ASP A 106 -13.94 -15.38 -0.70
CA ASP A 106 -13.71 -15.66 -2.13
C ASP A 106 -13.42 -17.15 -2.38
N ILE A 107 -12.43 -17.71 -1.67
CA ILE A 107 -11.97 -19.10 -1.85
C ILE A 107 -13.10 -20.11 -1.57
N GLU A 108 -13.88 -19.88 -0.50
CA GLU A 108 -14.97 -20.79 -0.14
C GLU A 108 -16.22 -20.67 -1.03
N LEU A 109 -16.37 -19.57 -1.76
CA LEU A 109 -17.47 -19.33 -2.70
C LEU A 109 -17.11 -19.57 -4.17
N GLU A 110 -15.82 -19.74 -4.51
CA GLU A 110 -15.36 -19.99 -5.89
C GLU A 110 -16.06 -21.21 -6.54
N SER A 111 -16.37 -22.23 -5.73
CA SER A 111 -17.10 -23.43 -6.13
C SER A 111 -18.63 -23.34 -5.95
N GLY A 112 -19.17 -22.15 -5.66
CA GLY A 112 -20.57 -21.94 -5.29
C GLY A 112 -20.87 -22.08 -3.79
N ILE A 113 -22.08 -21.69 -3.38
CA ILE A 113 -22.50 -21.75 -1.96
C ILE A 113 -22.79 -23.20 -1.57
N SER A 114 -21.88 -23.82 -0.83
CA SER A 114 -22.08 -25.14 -0.22
C SER A 114 -22.32 -25.06 1.29
N LEU A 115 -23.02 -26.05 1.85
CA LEU A 115 -23.28 -26.14 3.29
C LEU A 115 -21.98 -26.27 4.12
N ASN A 116 -20.97 -26.96 3.57
CA ASN A 116 -19.64 -27.05 4.17
C ASN A 116 -18.90 -25.70 4.13
N SER A 117 -19.02 -24.95 3.04
CA SER A 117 -18.47 -23.60 2.92
C SER A 117 -19.10 -22.66 3.94
N LEU A 118 -20.44 -22.61 4.04
CA LEU A 118 -21.14 -21.76 5.02
C LEU A 118 -20.76 -22.10 6.47
N LYS A 119 -20.68 -23.39 6.84
CA LYS A 119 -20.19 -23.81 8.17
C LYS A 119 -18.76 -23.35 8.43
N SER A 120 -17.88 -23.41 7.42
CA SER A 120 -16.50 -22.93 7.56
C SER A 120 -16.40 -21.40 7.60
N LEU A 121 -17.41 -20.66 7.15
CA LEU A 121 -17.47 -19.21 7.28
C LEU A 121 -17.87 -18.79 8.71
N ILE A 122 -18.88 -19.42 9.33
CA ILE A 122 -19.36 -19.08 10.69
C ILE A 122 -18.21 -19.02 11.72
N SER A 123 -17.27 -19.96 11.64
CA SER A 123 -16.12 -20.02 12.56
C SER A 123 -15.09 -18.90 12.37
N LYS A 124 -15.17 -18.12 11.28
CA LYS A 124 -14.28 -17.00 10.96
C LYS A 124 -14.97 -15.63 10.87
N VAL A 125 -16.30 -15.57 10.96
CA VAL A 125 -17.03 -14.28 11.05
C VAL A 125 -16.59 -13.55 12.33
N PRO A 126 -16.21 -12.25 12.25
CA PRO A 126 -15.91 -11.44 13.44
C PRO A 126 -17.07 -11.46 14.44
N LYS A 127 -16.77 -11.51 15.74
CA LYS A 127 -17.80 -11.67 16.80
C LYS A 127 -18.80 -10.51 16.82
N GLU A 128 -18.34 -9.36 16.37
CA GLU A 128 -19.04 -8.08 16.29
C GLU A 128 -20.04 -8.06 15.11
N CYS A 129 -19.89 -8.94 14.10
CA CYS A 129 -20.82 -9.08 12.96
C CYS A 129 -21.97 -10.05 13.25
N ALA A 130 -22.80 -9.72 14.24
CA ALA A 130 -23.89 -10.60 14.68
C ALA A 130 -24.96 -10.83 13.59
N ALA A 131 -25.33 -9.83 12.80
CA ALA A 131 -26.35 -10.01 11.76
C ALA A 131 -25.80 -10.73 10.52
N LEU A 132 -24.51 -10.60 10.21
CA LEU A 132 -23.85 -11.40 9.17
C LEU A 132 -23.75 -12.87 9.59
N ARG A 133 -23.38 -13.17 10.84
CA ARG A 133 -23.39 -14.54 11.37
C ARG A 133 -24.78 -15.15 11.24
N ARG A 134 -25.81 -14.43 11.69
CA ARG A 134 -27.20 -14.87 11.59
C ARG A 134 -27.66 -15.07 10.14
N GLU A 135 -27.28 -14.21 9.21
CA GLU A 135 -27.59 -14.39 7.78
C GLU A 135 -26.93 -15.65 7.19
N ILE A 136 -25.74 -16.01 7.65
CA ILE A 136 -25.06 -17.26 7.25
C ILE A 136 -25.78 -18.48 7.84
N GLU A 137 -26.21 -18.41 9.10
CA GLU A 137 -27.00 -19.45 9.79
C GLU A 137 -28.35 -19.66 9.08
N GLU A 138 -29.10 -18.59 8.80
CA GLU A 138 -30.39 -18.64 8.07
C GLU A 138 -30.22 -19.25 6.66
N LYS A 139 -29.09 -19.02 5.98
CA LYS A 139 -28.78 -19.67 4.68
C LYS A 139 -28.43 -21.16 4.82
N ILE A 140 -27.83 -21.59 5.93
CA ILE A 140 -27.62 -23.01 6.22
C ILE A 140 -28.97 -23.70 6.40
N ASP A 141 -29.87 -23.09 7.20
CA ASP A 141 -31.21 -23.59 7.43
C ASP A 141 -32.04 -23.63 6.14
N GLU A 142 -31.94 -22.62 5.26
CA GLU A 142 -32.55 -22.67 3.92
C GLU A 142 -32.06 -23.85 3.08
N LEU A 143 -30.75 -24.14 3.08
CA LEU A 143 -30.18 -25.25 2.33
C LEU A 143 -30.59 -26.61 2.90
N ILE A 144 -30.63 -26.73 4.24
CA ILE A 144 -31.16 -27.90 4.93
C ILE A 144 -32.63 -28.11 4.56
N ASN A 145 -33.47 -27.08 4.66
CA ASN A 145 -34.89 -27.16 4.32
C ASN A 145 -35.14 -27.49 2.84
N LYS A 146 -34.31 -26.98 1.91
CA LYS A 146 -34.36 -27.37 0.48
C LYS A 146 -33.98 -28.83 0.28
N LEU A 147 -32.99 -29.34 1.00
CA LEU A 147 -32.58 -30.75 0.97
C LEU A 147 -33.67 -31.68 1.55
N LEU A 148 -34.29 -31.29 2.67
CA LEU A 148 -35.43 -32.00 3.26
C LEU A 148 -36.66 -32.04 2.33
N LYS A 149 -36.97 -30.93 1.63
CA LYS A 149 -38.04 -30.93 0.61
C LYS A 149 -37.75 -31.86 -0.57
N LYS A 150 -36.52 -31.86 -1.10
CA LYS A 150 -36.11 -32.82 -2.14
C LYS A 150 -36.26 -34.27 -1.68
N ILE A 151 -35.93 -34.54 -0.42
CA ILE A 151 -36.16 -35.85 0.21
C ILE A 151 -37.65 -36.20 0.23
N GLU A 152 -38.54 -35.29 0.66
CA GLU A 152 -39.99 -35.53 0.63
C GLU A 152 -40.55 -35.73 -0.78
N GLU A 153 -40.06 -34.98 -1.77
CA GLU A 153 -40.44 -35.13 -3.18
C GLU A 153 -40.01 -36.49 -3.73
N ALA A 154 -38.77 -36.90 -3.47
CA ALA A 154 -38.24 -38.22 -3.85
C ALA A 154 -38.93 -39.38 -3.10
N ARG A 155 -39.32 -39.18 -1.82
CA ARG A 155 -40.17 -40.11 -1.05
C ARG A 155 -41.53 -40.29 -1.73
N LYS A 156 -42.18 -39.20 -2.15
CA LYS A 156 -43.49 -39.21 -2.85
C LYS A 156 -43.42 -39.86 -4.23
N SER A 157 -42.36 -39.61 -5.00
CA SER A 157 -42.16 -40.22 -6.33
C SER A 157 -41.70 -41.69 -6.27
N LYS A 158 -41.26 -42.17 -5.10
CA LYS A 158 -40.60 -43.47 -4.89
C LYS A 158 -39.35 -43.66 -5.77
N ASP A 159 -38.66 -42.57 -6.13
CA ASP A 159 -37.44 -42.62 -6.93
C ASP A 159 -36.24 -43.03 -6.06
N ILE A 160 -35.93 -44.33 -6.09
CA ILE A 160 -34.82 -44.91 -5.32
C ILE A 160 -33.47 -44.31 -5.73
N GLN A 161 -33.24 -43.98 -7.00
CA GLN A 161 -31.94 -43.43 -7.43
C GLN A 161 -31.73 -42.03 -6.87
N GLN A 162 -32.76 -41.17 -6.92
CA GLN A 162 -32.71 -39.85 -6.29
C GLN A 162 -32.57 -39.94 -4.77
N LEU A 163 -33.26 -40.89 -4.12
CA LEU A 163 -33.12 -41.10 -2.67
C LEU A 163 -31.70 -41.56 -2.29
N GLU A 164 -31.08 -42.45 -3.06
CA GLU A 164 -29.69 -42.88 -2.87
C GLU A 164 -28.69 -41.72 -3.05
N GLU A 165 -28.87 -40.89 -4.08
CA GLU A 165 -28.03 -39.71 -4.32
C GLU A 165 -28.18 -38.67 -3.19
N LEU A 166 -29.41 -38.43 -2.71
CA LEU A 166 -29.68 -37.55 -1.57
C LEU A 166 -29.13 -38.12 -0.26
N TYR A 167 -29.11 -39.44 -0.09
CA TYR A 167 -28.52 -40.10 1.08
C TYR A 167 -27.00 -39.95 1.12
N GLN A 168 -26.31 -40.16 -0.01
CA GLN A 168 -24.85 -40.01 -0.10
C GLN A 168 -24.39 -38.56 0.11
N ASN A 169 -25.20 -37.58 -0.31
CA ASN A 169 -24.89 -36.16 -0.16
C ASN A 169 -25.44 -35.52 1.14
N MET A 170 -25.98 -36.29 2.09
CA MET A 170 -26.65 -35.72 3.26
C MET A 170 -25.66 -35.17 4.31
N PRO A 171 -25.89 -33.97 4.86
CA PRO A 171 -25.11 -33.44 5.99
C PRO A 171 -25.12 -34.33 7.23
N GLU A 172 -23.93 -34.48 7.83
CA GLU A 172 -23.66 -35.34 8.99
C GLU A 172 -24.43 -34.95 10.27
N ASP A 173 -24.93 -33.71 10.36
CA ASP A 173 -25.74 -33.19 11.47
C ASP A 173 -27.17 -33.75 11.42
N LEU A 174 -27.66 -34.13 10.24
CA LEU A 174 -29.02 -34.65 10.01
C LEU A 174 -29.10 -36.17 10.22
N LYS A 175 -28.42 -36.70 11.24
CA LYS A 175 -28.28 -38.17 11.46
C LYS A 175 -29.62 -38.89 11.50
N GLU A 176 -30.61 -38.32 12.17
CA GLU A 176 -31.95 -38.90 12.27
C GLU A 176 -32.67 -38.95 10.92
N GLU A 177 -32.63 -37.88 10.12
CA GLU A 177 -33.21 -37.88 8.78
C GLU A 177 -32.44 -38.78 7.83
N LYS A 178 -31.11 -38.87 7.95
CA LYS A 178 -30.29 -39.83 7.20
C LYS A 178 -30.69 -41.26 7.53
N GLN A 179 -30.96 -41.57 8.81
CA GLN A 179 -31.41 -42.89 9.25
C GLN A 179 -32.84 -43.20 8.81
N LYS A 180 -33.77 -42.23 8.86
CA LYS A 180 -35.12 -42.36 8.28
C LYS A 180 -35.05 -42.62 6.77
N LEU A 181 -34.22 -41.86 6.05
CA LEU A 181 -33.99 -42.05 4.61
C LEU A 181 -33.40 -43.44 4.30
N SER A 182 -32.42 -43.89 5.09
CA SER A 182 -31.84 -45.24 4.99
C SER A 182 -32.90 -46.33 5.12
N ASN A 183 -33.75 -46.24 6.15
CA ASN A 183 -34.83 -47.19 6.41
C ASN A 183 -35.87 -47.19 5.29
N GLU A 184 -36.11 -46.04 4.67
CA GLU A 184 -37.11 -45.89 3.60
C GLU A 184 -36.58 -46.33 2.23
N ILE A 185 -35.32 -46.06 1.90
CA ILE A 185 -34.61 -46.67 0.76
C ILE A 185 -34.62 -48.20 0.91
N LEU A 186 -34.28 -48.70 2.10
CA LEU A 186 -34.33 -50.13 2.40
C LEU A 186 -35.75 -50.69 2.21
N ARG A 187 -36.77 -50.01 2.73
CA ARG A 187 -38.18 -50.39 2.55
C ARG A 187 -38.58 -50.41 1.06
N LEU A 188 -38.21 -49.40 0.27
CA LEU A 188 -38.54 -49.33 -1.16
C LEU A 188 -37.78 -50.39 -1.98
N LYS A 189 -36.52 -50.69 -1.62
CA LYS A 189 -35.77 -51.82 -2.16
C LYS A 189 -36.41 -53.15 -1.80
N LEU A 190 -36.86 -53.33 -0.55
CA LEU A 190 -37.61 -54.51 -0.10
C LEU A 190 -38.99 -54.62 -0.76
N GLU A 191 -39.69 -53.51 -1.03
CA GLU A 191 -40.95 -53.50 -1.80
C GLU A 191 -40.69 -53.94 -3.26
N LYS A 192 -39.62 -53.48 -3.92
CA LYS A 192 -39.21 -53.96 -5.26
C LYS A 192 -38.69 -55.41 -5.26
N GLN A 193 -37.98 -55.85 -4.21
CA GLN A 193 -37.52 -57.23 -4.05
C GLN A 193 -38.65 -58.19 -3.68
N ARG A 194 -39.72 -57.73 -3.03
CA ARG A 194 -40.95 -58.53 -2.86
C ARG A 194 -41.64 -58.83 -4.20
N THR A 195 -41.35 -58.07 -5.27
CA THR A 195 -41.78 -58.36 -6.64
C THR A 195 -40.82 -59.26 -7.43
N LYS A 196 -39.65 -59.62 -6.90
CA LYS A 196 -38.70 -60.62 -7.46
C LYS A 196 -37.92 -61.32 -6.33
N GLN A 197 -38.34 -62.52 -5.95
CA GLN A 197 -37.86 -63.24 -4.76
C GLN A 197 -36.34 -63.53 -4.71
N LYS A 198 -35.77 -63.37 -3.50
CA LYS A 198 -34.44 -63.87 -3.00
C LYS A 198 -33.22 -63.25 -3.73
N LYS A 199 -32.10 -62.88 -3.10
CA LYS A 199 -31.54 -62.93 -1.72
C LYS A 199 -30.72 -61.60 -1.51
N ASP A 200 -30.01 -61.26 -0.43
CA ASP A 200 -29.56 -61.97 0.78
C ASP A 200 -29.36 -60.96 1.97
N GLU A 201 -28.85 -61.42 3.13
CA GLU A 201 -28.55 -60.57 4.30
C GLU A 201 -27.28 -59.71 4.14
N LYS A 202 -27.39 -58.37 4.23
CA LYS A 202 -26.26 -57.42 4.43
C LYS A 202 -26.72 -56.14 5.15
N LEU A 203 -26.82 -56.16 6.48
CA LEU A 203 -27.35 -55.01 7.25
C LEU A 203 -26.53 -54.60 8.49
N LYS A 204 -25.25 -54.98 8.57
CA LYS A 204 -24.29 -54.44 9.56
C LYS A 204 -22.94 -53.98 8.99
N GLU A 205 -22.64 -54.25 7.71
CA GLU A 205 -21.45 -53.69 7.03
C GLU A 205 -21.75 -52.34 6.35
N GLU A 206 -22.95 -52.14 5.78
CA GLU A 206 -23.27 -50.95 4.98
C GLU A 206 -23.15 -49.62 5.76
N ASP A 207 -23.48 -49.60 7.06
CA ASP A 207 -23.33 -48.39 7.90
C ASP A 207 -21.87 -48.11 8.34
N TYR A 208 -20.95 -49.06 8.09
CA TYR A 208 -19.51 -48.87 8.26
C TYR A 208 -18.85 -48.39 6.96
N ASP A 209 -19.12 -49.07 5.84
CA ASP A 209 -18.59 -48.70 4.52
C ASP A 209 -19.08 -47.30 4.09
N ASN A 210 -20.36 -46.95 4.31
CA ASN A 210 -20.86 -45.61 4.00
C ASN A 210 -20.11 -44.48 4.76
N LYS A 211 -19.73 -44.71 6.03
CA LYS A 211 -18.96 -43.72 6.81
C LYS A 211 -17.52 -43.56 6.30
N VAL A 212 -16.93 -44.63 5.77
CA VAL A 212 -15.60 -44.60 5.15
C VAL A 212 -15.67 -43.89 3.78
N GLU A 213 -16.75 -44.05 3.03
CA GLU A 213 -16.96 -43.36 1.75
C GLU A 213 -17.24 -41.85 1.92
N GLU A 214 -17.99 -41.44 2.96
CA GLU A 214 -18.11 -40.03 3.35
C GLU A 214 -16.76 -39.39 3.68
N LEU A 215 -15.89 -40.13 4.38
CA LEU A 215 -14.53 -39.70 4.70
C LEU A 215 -13.69 -39.53 3.43
N LYS A 216 -13.76 -40.47 2.48
CA LYS A 216 -13.12 -40.32 1.14
C LYS A 216 -13.60 -39.07 0.39
N GLN A 217 -14.90 -38.81 0.36
CA GLN A 217 -15.44 -37.62 -0.31
C GLN A 217 -14.96 -36.32 0.36
N LYS A 218 -14.99 -36.25 1.70
CA LYS A 218 -14.44 -35.10 2.47
C LYS A 218 -12.97 -34.85 2.15
N ALA A 219 -12.14 -35.89 2.17
CA ALA A 219 -10.72 -35.79 1.80
C ALA A 219 -10.54 -35.30 0.36
N LYS A 220 -11.31 -35.83 -0.59
CA LYS A 220 -11.23 -35.42 -2.00
C LYS A 220 -11.51 -33.93 -2.18
N VAL A 221 -12.55 -33.39 -1.55
CA VAL A 221 -12.87 -31.95 -1.60
C VAL A 221 -11.75 -31.09 -1.00
N PHE A 222 -11.21 -31.46 0.16
CA PHE A 222 -10.08 -30.73 0.76
C PHE A 222 -8.81 -30.83 -0.08
N TYR A 223 -8.54 -31.98 -0.70
CA TYR A 223 -7.39 -32.19 -1.56
C TYR A 223 -7.49 -31.40 -2.87
N GLU A 224 -8.66 -31.36 -3.52
CA GLU A 224 -8.89 -30.57 -4.73
C GLU A 224 -8.72 -29.07 -4.48
N LYS A 225 -9.25 -28.56 -3.35
CA LYS A 225 -8.99 -27.18 -2.94
C LYS A 225 -7.53 -26.93 -2.58
N LEU A 226 -6.86 -27.85 -1.87
CA LEU A 226 -5.44 -27.73 -1.57
C LEU A 226 -4.58 -27.69 -2.83
N ASN A 227 -4.86 -28.53 -3.82
CA ASN A 227 -4.08 -28.61 -5.07
C ASN A 227 -4.13 -27.31 -5.89
N LYS A 228 -5.19 -26.50 -5.76
CA LYS A 228 -5.26 -25.14 -6.32
C LYS A 228 -4.42 -24.11 -5.55
N ILE A 229 -4.32 -24.27 -4.22
CA ILE A 229 -3.81 -23.26 -3.28
C ILE A 229 -2.32 -23.48 -2.94
N SER A 230 -1.90 -24.74 -2.85
CA SER A 230 -0.52 -25.19 -2.61
C SER A 230 -0.30 -26.54 -3.31
N PRO A 231 0.11 -26.53 -4.60
CA PRO A 231 0.42 -27.75 -5.34
C PRO A 231 1.52 -28.60 -4.68
N GLN A 232 2.49 -27.94 -4.03
CA GLN A 232 3.56 -28.58 -3.24
C GLN A 232 2.99 -29.47 -2.12
N ASP A 233 2.08 -28.94 -1.30
CA ASP A 233 1.48 -29.68 -0.19
C ASP A 233 0.52 -30.78 -0.70
N ALA A 234 -0.17 -30.55 -1.82
CA ALA A 234 -0.98 -31.58 -2.47
C ALA A 234 -0.12 -32.75 -3.00
N ILE A 235 1.06 -32.48 -3.60
CA ILE A 235 2.00 -33.54 -4.01
C ILE A 235 2.42 -34.38 -2.79
N ARG A 236 2.68 -33.75 -1.64
CA ARG A 236 3.07 -34.47 -0.40
C ARG A 236 1.94 -35.33 0.18
N LEU A 237 0.68 -34.90 0.06
CA LEU A 237 -0.49 -35.67 0.53
C LEU A 237 -1.02 -36.69 -0.47
N LYS A 238 -0.57 -36.66 -1.73
CA LYS A 238 -1.01 -37.59 -2.77
C LYS A 238 -0.94 -39.08 -2.36
N PRO A 239 0.14 -39.58 -1.68
CA PRO A 239 0.19 -40.97 -1.22
C PRO A 239 -0.91 -41.31 -0.21
N LEU A 240 -1.26 -40.39 0.69
CA LEU A 240 -2.33 -40.58 1.68
C LEU A 240 -3.73 -40.60 1.03
N VAL A 241 -3.93 -39.80 -0.03
CA VAL A 241 -5.18 -39.83 -0.82
C VAL A 241 -5.30 -41.12 -1.64
N GLU A 242 -4.18 -41.66 -2.12
CA GLU A 242 -4.14 -42.97 -2.79
C GLU A 242 -4.35 -44.13 -1.81
N GLU A 243 -3.79 -44.06 -0.61
CA GLU A 243 -4.06 -45.00 0.49
C GLU A 243 -5.55 -45.00 0.87
N LEU A 244 -6.13 -43.80 1.06
CA LEU A 244 -7.52 -43.63 1.50
C LEU A 244 -8.56 -44.29 0.57
N LYS A 245 -8.26 -44.47 -0.72
CA LYS A 245 -9.14 -45.20 -1.66
C LYS A 245 -9.38 -46.64 -1.23
N ASN A 246 -8.35 -47.28 -0.66
CA ASN A 246 -8.31 -48.71 -0.33
C ASN A 246 -8.51 -49.02 1.16
N VAL A 247 -8.44 -48.00 2.03
CA VAL A 247 -8.67 -48.15 3.47
C VAL A 247 -10.11 -48.56 3.75
N LYS A 248 -10.29 -49.63 4.52
CA LYS A 248 -11.57 -50.08 5.10
C LYS A 248 -11.71 -49.76 6.60
N ASP A 249 -10.60 -49.55 7.31
CA ASP A 249 -10.65 -49.13 8.71
C ASP A 249 -11.06 -47.66 8.82
N LYS A 250 -12.19 -47.43 9.49
CA LYS A 250 -12.72 -46.11 9.80
C LYS A 250 -11.72 -45.25 10.60
N SER A 251 -10.91 -45.83 11.47
CA SER A 251 -9.96 -45.10 12.32
C SER A 251 -8.83 -44.51 11.47
N ARG A 252 -8.22 -45.33 10.60
CA ARG A 252 -7.22 -44.89 9.62
C ARG A 252 -7.80 -43.90 8.61
N ALA A 253 -9.01 -44.15 8.10
CA ALA A 253 -9.67 -43.21 7.18
C ALA A 253 -9.91 -41.84 7.83
N SER A 254 -10.36 -41.82 9.09
CA SER A 254 -10.56 -40.60 9.87
C SER A 254 -9.25 -39.85 10.15
N ALA A 255 -8.17 -40.59 10.43
CA ALA A 255 -6.83 -40.01 10.62
C ALA A 255 -6.32 -39.31 9.35
N ILE A 256 -6.40 -39.99 8.19
CA ILE A 256 -5.99 -39.42 6.90
C ILE A 256 -6.82 -38.18 6.54
N VAL A 257 -8.15 -38.23 6.71
CA VAL A 257 -9.02 -37.05 6.49
C VAL A 257 -8.64 -35.90 7.40
N SER A 258 -8.29 -36.17 8.65
CA SER A 258 -7.89 -35.15 9.62
C SER A 258 -6.55 -34.51 9.24
N GLU A 259 -5.59 -35.29 8.74
CA GLU A 259 -4.29 -34.82 8.25
C GLU A 259 -4.42 -33.96 6.98
N ILE A 260 -5.25 -34.40 6.02
CA ILE A 260 -5.56 -33.62 4.81
C ILE A 260 -6.27 -32.31 5.20
N LYS A 261 -7.26 -32.35 6.10
CA LYS A 261 -7.98 -31.17 6.60
C LYS A 261 -7.07 -30.22 7.36
N TYR A 262 -6.15 -30.72 8.19
CA TYR A 262 -5.17 -29.91 8.93
C TYR A 262 -4.23 -29.18 7.95
N THR A 263 -3.64 -29.93 7.02
CA THR A 263 -2.74 -29.37 6.00
C THR A 263 -3.45 -28.34 5.11
N TYR A 264 -4.69 -28.63 4.67
CA TYR A 264 -5.54 -27.65 3.99
C TYR A 264 -5.77 -26.39 4.84
N THR A 265 -6.14 -26.55 6.11
CA THR A 265 -6.41 -25.42 7.01
C THR A 265 -5.19 -24.50 7.15
N LYS A 266 -4.00 -25.10 7.33
CA LYS A 266 -2.73 -24.37 7.42
C LYS A 266 -2.36 -23.69 6.10
N ALA A 267 -2.38 -24.42 4.97
CA ALA A 267 -2.05 -23.89 3.67
C ALA A 267 -2.99 -22.74 3.25
N VAL A 268 -4.28 -22.83 3.55
CA VAL A 268 -5.26 -21.76 3.36
C VAL A 268 -4.94 -20.54 4.21
N GLN A 269 -4.58 -20.70 5.49
CA GLN A 269 -4.21 -19.58 6.36
C GLN A 269 -2.99 -18.83 5.81
N GLU A 270 -1.94 -19.56 5.43
CA GLU A 270 -0.73 -18.98 4.82
C GLU A 270 -1.03 -18.30 3.48
N HIS A 271 -1.79 -18.94 2.60
CA HIS A 271 -2.14 -18.40 1.28
C HIS A 271 -3.04 -17.16 1.38
N VAL A 272 -4.10 -17.21 2.20
CA VAL A 272 -4.99 -16.06 2.43
C VAL A 272 -4.20 -14.87 2.95
N MET A 273 -3.32 -15.07 3.93
CA MET A 273 -2.48 -13.99 4.46
C MET A 273 -1.56 -13.44 3.38
N SER A 274 -0.81 -14.31 2.69
CA SER A 274 0.09 -13.94 1.58
C SER A 274 -0.62 -13.11 0.51
N GLU A 275 -1.79 -13.56 0.04
CA GLU A 275 -2.54 -12.86 -1.01
C GLU A 275 -3.12 -11.53 -0.54
N VAL A 276 -3.62 -11.44 0.70
CA VAL A 276 -4.07 -10.16 1.28
C VAL A 276 -2.91 -9.17 1.36
N LEU A 277 -1.72 -9.60 1.79
CA LEU A 277 -0.54 -8.74 1.84
C LEU A 277 -0.11 -8.27 0.44
N LYS A 278 -0.18 -9.13 -0.59
CA LYS A 278 0.07 -8.75 -1.99
C LYS A 278 -0.97 -7.77 -2.53
N GLU A 279 -2.26 -8.03 -2.32
CA GLU A 279 -3.36 -7.13 -2.72
C GLU A 279 -3.22 -5.77 -2.04
N ASP A 280 -2.85 -5.76 -0.75
CA ASP A 280 -2.58 -4.54 0.00
C ASP A 280 -1.38 -3.77 -0.55
N VAL A 281 -0.24 -4.41 -0.85
CA VAL A 281 0.90 -3.75 -1.51
C VAL A 281 0.51 -3.19 -2.89
N LYS A 282 -0.26 -3.96 -3.67
CA LYS A 282 -0.70 -3.56 -5.02
C LYS A 282 -1.61 -2.32 -4.97
N TYR A 283 -2.60 -2.30 -4.08
CA TYR A 283 -3.49 -1.16 -3.86
C TYR A 283 -2.74 0.02 -3.25
N ALA A 284 -1.87 -0.24 -2.27
CA ALA A 284 -1.08 0.76 -1.55
C ALA A 284 -0.21 1.64 -2.44
N TYR A 285 0.31 1.07 -3.52
CA TYR A 285 1.41 1.66 -4.29
C TYR A 285 1.09 1.77 -5.79
N ALA A 286 -0.18 1.62 -6.17
CA ALA A 286 -0.65 1.71 -7.56
C ALA A 286 -0.22 3.03 -8.25
N ASP A 287 -0.43 4.15 -7.57
CA ASP A 287 -0.20 5.50 -8.12
C ASP A 287 1.23 6.04 -7.89
N ILE A 288 2.14 5.24 -7.31
CA ILE A 288 3.51 5.70 -7.03
C ILE A 288 4.38 5.56 -8.26
N GLU A 289 4.78 6.68 -8.84
CA GLU A 289 5.56 6.72 -10.08
C GLU A 289 7.05 6.40 -9.93
N ILE A 290 7.60 6.45 -8.71
CA ILE A 290 9.03 6.28 -8.41
C ILE A 290 9.53 4.91 -8.89
N PRO A 291 10.46 4.83 -9.86
CA PRO A 291 10.88 3.56 -10.46
C PRO A 291 11.37 2.52 -9.45
N LYS A 292 12.20 2.95 -8.49
CA LYS A 292 12.74 2.09 -7.43
C LYS A 292 11.63 1.46 -6.56
N VAL A 293 10.54 2.18 -6.31
CA VAL A 293 9.38 1.65 -5.57
C VAL A 293 8.60 0.67 -6.44
N LYS A 294 8.37 1.00 -7.73
CA LYS A 294 7.72 0.08 -8.70
C LYS A 294 8.48 -1.24 -8.84
N ASP A 295 9.81 -1.23 -8.80
CA ASP A 295 10.63 -2.44 -8.89
C ASP A 295 10.51 -3.32 -7.64
N MET A 296 10.63 -2.72 -6.45
CA MET A 296 10.46 -3.43 -5.18
C MET A 296 9.05 -4.03 -5.01
N VAL A 297 8.01 -3.29 -5.44
CA VAL A 297 6.63 -3.80 -5.47
C VAL A 297 6.50 -4.96 -6.46
N ARG A 298 7.06 -4.85 -7.67
CA ARG A 298 7.03 -5.94 -8.67
C ARG A 298 7.76 -7.19 -8.19
N GLU A 299 8.88 -7.05 -7.48
CA GLU A 299 9.60 -8.18 -6.89
C GLU A 299 8.78 -8.88 -5.80
N PHE A 300 8.18 -8.11 -4.88
CA PHE A 300 7.34 -8.65 -3.80
C PHE A 300 6.12 -9.41 -4.35
N LEU A 301 5.42 -8.84 -5.35
CA LEU A 301 4.24 -9.46 -5.97
C LEU A 301 4.56 -10.74 -6.77
N ARG A 302 5.82 -10.97 -7.16
CA ARG A 302 6.26 -12.19 -7.87
C ARG A 302 6.51 -13.39 -6.96
N LYS A 303 6.63 -13.19 -5.64
CA LYS A 303 6.86 -14.28 -4.68
C LYS A 303 5.62 -15.18 -4.60
N GLU A 304 5.84 -16.49 -4.49
CA GLU A 304 4.77 -17.48 -4.34
C GLU A 304 3.98 -17.25 -3.04
N LYS A 305 4.69 -17.25 -1.90
CA LYS A 305 4.19 -16.83 -0.58
C LYS A 305 4.98 -15.62 -0.07
N VAL A 306 4.33 -14.77 0.72
CA VAL A 306 4.97 -13.66 1.45
C VAL A 306 4.58 -13.67 2.93
N SER A 307 5.52 -13.31 3.81
CA SER A 307 5.28 -13.20 5.26
C SER A 307 4.94 -11.76 5.70
N ARG A 308 4.45 -11.63 6.94
CA ARG A 308 4.19 -10.30 7.55
C ARG A 308 5.48 -9.51 7.76
N GLU A 309 6.56 -10.18 8.15
CA GLU A 309 7.88 -9.58 8.35
C GLU A 309 8.48 -9.07 7.01
N GLU A 310 8.29 -9.81 5.91
CA GLU A 310 8.69 -9.36 4.58
C GLU A 310 7.89 -8.14 4.12
N TYR A 311 6.59 -8.13 4.38
CA TYR A 311 5.69 -7.02 4.10
C TYR A 311 6.06 -5.75 4.89
N ASP A 312 6.28 -5.87 6.20
CA ASP A 312 6.66 -4.75 7.07
C ASP A 312 8.05 -4.21 6.68
N SER A 313 8.99 -5.09 6.32
CA SER A 313 10.32 -4.73 5.79
C SER A 313 10.24 -3.99 4.45
N LEU A 314 9.38 -4.44 3.53
CA LEU A 314 9.11 -3.73 2.26
C LEU A 314 8.55 -2.33 2.53
N ASN A 315 7.51 -2.25 3.37
CA ASN A 315 6.82 -1.00 3.67
C ASN A 315 7.77 0.02 4.30
N ARG A 316 8.64 -0.40 5.24
CA ARG A 316 9.67 0.47 5.83
C ARG A 316 10.62 1.04 4.77
N LYS A 317 11.18 0.19 3.90
CA LYS A 317 12.08 0.62 2.82
C LYS A 317 11.40 1.56 1.82
N ILE A 318 10.13 1.33 1.47
CA ILE A 318 9.37 2.22 0.59
C ILE A 318 9.12 3.58 1.28
N ARG A 319 8.78 3.61 2.57
CA ARG A 319 8.63 4.86 3.34
C ARG A 319 9.93 5.68 3.36
N GLU A 320 11.08 5.04 3.60
CA GLU A 320 12.39 5.71 3.58
C GLU A 320 12.69 6.37 2.22
N ILE A 321 12.29 5.74 1.10
CA ILE A 321 12.44 6.31 -0.24
C ILE A 321 11.47 7.48 -0.45
N LEU A 322 10.20 7.33 -0.08
CA LEU A 322 9.17 8.37 -0.23
C LEU A 322 9.49 9.62 0.59
N LEU A 323 9.95 9.45 1.82
CA LEU A 323 10.34 10.55 2.69
C LEU A 323 11.53 11.33 2.12
N LYS A 324 12.54 10.64 1.57
CA LYS A 324 13.67 11.28 0.89
C LYS A 324 13.21 12.10 -0.32
N GLU A 325 12.37 11.52 -1.18
CA GLU A 325 11.80 12.24 -2.32
C GLU A 325 10.94 13.45 -1.92
N GLN A 326 10.16 13.36 -0.84
CA GLN A 326 9.39 14.49 -0.31
C GLN A 326 10.30 15.60 0.21
N ILE A 327 11.35 15.25 0.96
CA ILE A 327 12.35 16.20 1.48
C ILE A 327 13.11 16.87 0.33
N GLU A 328 13.52 16.11 -0.69
CA GLU A 328 14.19 16.63 -1.89
C GLU A 328 13.29 17.59 -2.67
N LYS A 329 12.02 17.22 -2.90
CA LYS A 329 11.04 18.10 -3.57
C LYS A 329 10.73 19.36 -2.76
N ALA A 330 10.57 19.26 -1.44
CA ALA A 330 10.34 20.40 -0.56
C ALA A 330 11.55 21.34 -0.53
N ASN A 331 12.77 20.80 -0.40
CA ASN A 331 14.01 21.58 -0.47
C ASN A 331 14.16 22.28 -1.83
N LYS A 332 13.89 21.60 -2.94
CA LYS A 332 13.95 22.18 -4.29
C LYS A 332 12.95 23.33 -4.43
N LYS A 333 11.70 23.14 -4.01
CA LYS A 333 10.67 24.19 -4.06
C LYS A 333 11.06 25.41 -3.19
N ARG A 334 11.56 25.17 -1.98
CA ARG A 334 12.04 26.25 -1.10
C ARG A 334 13.21 27.01 -1.73
N MET A 335 14.16 26.30 -2.34
CA MET A 335 15.27 26.88 -3.09
C MET A 335 14.80 27.71 -4.29
N GLU A 336 13.80 27.24 -5.05
CA GLU A 336 13.18 28.00 -6.14
C GLU A 336 12.54 29.31 -5.65
N GLU A 337 11.94 29.31 -4.46
CA GLU A 337 11.34 30.49 -3.81
C GLU A 337 12.41 31.46 -3.26
N GLU A 338 13.44 30.94 -2.58
CA GLU A 338 14.61 31.69 -2.09
C GLU A 338 15.32 32.42 -3.26
N VAL A 339 15.60 31.70 -4.35
CA VAL A 339 16.26 32.24 -5.55
C VAL A 339 15.38 33.30 -6.24
N LYS A 340 14.06 33.07 -6.37
CA LYS A 340 13.12 34.08 -6.91
C LYS A 340 13.15 35.37 -6.09
N LEU A 341 13.23 35.28 -4.76
CA LEU A 341 13.27 36.46 -3.90
C LEU A 341 14.58 37.24 -4.05
N ILE A 342 15.74 36.55 -4.11
CA ILE A 342 17.04 37.18 -4.38
C ILE A 342 16.99 37.99 -5.68
N TYR A 343 16.47 37.41 -6.77
CA TYR A 343 16.33 38.12 -8.04
C TYR A 343 15.37 39.30 -7.99
N LYS A 344 14.23 39.17 -7.27
CA LYS A 344 13.30 40.28 -7.07
C LYS A 344 13.98 41.45 -6.35
N LYS A 345 14.72 41.18 -5.28
CA LYS A 345 15.45 42.20 -4.51
C LYS A 345 16.59 42.85 -5.30
N LEU A 346 17.37 42.06 -6.04
CA LEU A 346 18.36 42.60 -6.97
C LEU A 346 17.73 43.52 -8.03
N ARG A 347 16.53 43.17 -8.54
CA ARG A 347 15.79 44.00 -9.50
C ARG A 347 15.26 45.30 -8.89
N GLU A 348 14.73 45.25 -7.67
CA GLU A 348 14.35 46.44 -6.88
C GLU A 348 15.55 47.39 -6.66
N MET A 349 16.77 46.85 -6.58
CA MET A 349 18.02 47.60 -6.43
C MET A 349 18.67 48.04 -7.77
N GLY A 350 18.02 47.83 -8.92
CA GLY A 350 18.49 48.28 -10.23
C GLY A 350 19.45 47.33 -10.96
N TYR A 351 19.66 46.11 -10.46
CA TYR A 351 20.36 45.05 -11.18
C TYR A 351 19.39 44.35 -12.13
N TYR A 352 19.84 43.94 -13.32
CA TYR A 352 18.92 43.40 -14.34
C TYR A 352 19.49 42.24 -15.14
N ILE A 353 18.56 41.48 -15.73
CA ILE A 353 18.79 40.23 -16.45
C ILE A 353 18.36 40.40 -17.90
N VAL A 354 19.10 39.76 -18.81
CA VAL A 354 18.85 39.77 -20.26
C VAL A 354 18.44 38.38 -20.79
N ASP A 355 18.58 37.31 -20.00
CA ASP A 355 18.35 35.91 -20.40
C ASP A 355 17.30 35.26 -19.48
N GLU A 356 16.12 34.93 -20.01
CA GLU A 356 14.95 34.46 -19.25
C GLU A 356 15.19 33.10 -18.55
N GLY A 357 16.08 32.26 -19.11
CA GLY A 357 16.45 30.96 -18.54
C GLY A 357 17.45 30.99 -17.37
N ILE A 358 17.80 32.17 -16.84
CA ILE A 358 18.81 32.29 -15.76
C ILE A 358 18.39 31.57 -14.46
N MET A 359 17.09 31.49 -14.16
CA MET A 359 16.56 30.75 -13.01
C MET A 359 16.95 29.27 -13.06
N GLU A 360 16.64 28.62 -14.17
CA GLU A 360 16.83 27.19 -14.40
C GLU A 360 18.32 26.84 -14.43
N ARG A 361 19.12 27.71 -15.06
CA ARG A 361 20.58 27.56 -15.14
C ARG A 361 21.26 27.71 -13.77
N LEU A 362 20.84 28.67 -12.93
CA LEU A 362 21.37 28.80 -11.58
C LEU A 362 21.01 27.59 -10.71
N LEU A 363 19.77 27.10 -10.79
CA LEU A 363 19.32 25.90 -10.07
C LEU A 363 20.04 24.63 -10.54
N ALA A 364 20.43 24.55 -11.81
CA ALA A 364 21.30 23.50 -12.36
C ALA A 364 22.80 23.64 -11.96
N GLY A 365 23.15 24.62 -11.11
CA GLY A 365 24.52 24.87 -10.65
C GLY A 365 25.44 25.54 -11.67
N GLU A 366 24.89 26.06 -12.78
CA GLU A 366 25.67 26.84 -13.74
C GLU A 366 26.05 28.23 -13.19
N ILE A 367 27.07 28.83 -13.79
CA ILE A 367 27.39 30.24 -13.58
C ILE A 367 26.42 31.10 -14.41
N VAL A 368 25.73 32.02 -13.73
CA VAL A 368 24.86 33.03 -14.34
C VAL A 368 25.46 34.42 -14.15
N GLU A 369 25.18 35.33 -15.08
CA GLU A 369 25.66 36.70 -15.07
C GLU A 369 24.46 37.66 -14.98
N ILE A 370 24.48 38.57 -14.01
CA ILE A 370 23.51 39.66 -13.84
C ILE A 370 24.23 40.97 -14.17
N ASN A 371 23.59 41.84 -14.95
CA ASN A 371 24.13 43.17 -15.25
C ASN A 371 23.92 44.10 -14.04
N THR A 372 24.90 44.96 -13.81
CA THR A 372 24.92 45.86 -12.63
C THR A 372 24.59 47.30 -13.04
N PRO A 373 24.08 48.13 -12.12
CA PRO A 373 23.83 49.56 -12.39
C PRO A 373 25.12 50.40 -12.50
N PHE A 374 26.31 49.80 -12.33
CA PHE A 374 27.60 50.50 -12.34
C PHE A 374 28.23 50.64 -13.74
N GLY A 375 27.59 50.10 -14.78
CA GLY A 375 27.99 50.22 -16.18
C GLY A 375 28.15 48.85 -16.87
N GLU A 376 28.08 48.85 -18.20
CA GLU A 376 28.03 47.64 -19.04
C GLU A 376 29.20 46.67 -18.85
N ASP A 377 30.35 47.18 -18.40
CA ASP A 377 31.57 46.41 -18.15
C ASP A 377 31.58 45.66 -16.80
N TYR A 378 30.64 45.94 -15.89
CA TYR A 378 30.58 45.29 -14.58
C TYR A 378 29.42 44.30 -14.50
N VAL A 379 29.75 43.04 -14.19
CA VAL A 379 28.77 41.95 -14.04
C VAL A 379 28.87 41.30 -12.67
N LEU A 380 27.75 40.76 -12.23
CA LEU A 380 27.61 39.96 -11.02
C LEU A 380 27.47 38.50 -11.42
N ARG A 381 28.44 37.68 -11.04
CA ARG A 381 28.42 36.23 -11.27
C ARG A 381 27.91 35.50 -10.05
N LEU A 382 26.85 34.73 -10.24
CA LEU A 382 26.29 33.86 -9.22
C LEU A 382 26.50 32.41 -9.65
N LYS A 383 26.85 31.56 -8.70
CA LYS A 383 26.80 30.10 -8.83
C LYS A 383 26.22 29.55 -7.55
N PHE A 384 25.20 28.70 -7.66
CA PHE A 384 24.71 27.91 -6.55
C PHE A 384 25.41 26.55 -6.55
N ASP A 385 25.75 26.04 -5.36
CA ASP A 385 26.22 24.67 -5.20
C ASP A 385 25.20 23.85 -4.42
N GLU A 386 24.51 22.94 -5.12
CA GLU A 386 23.43 22.13 -4.56
C GLU A 386 23.91 21.20 -3.43
N LYS A 387 25.17 20.75 -3.48
CA LYS A 387 25.73 19.80 -2.51
C LYS A 387 26.07 20.47 -1.19
N GLU A 388 26.73 21.63 -1.25
CA GLU A 388 27.09 22.39 -0.05
C GLU A 388 25.99 23.36 0.39
N LYS A 389 24.94 23.56 -0.42
CA LYS A 389 23.89 24.58 -0.26
C LYS A 389 24.43 26.02 -0.20
N ASN A 390 25.58 26.23 -0.84
CA ASN A 390 26.32 27.49 -0.80
C ASN A 390 26.08 28.32 -2.08
N MET A 391 25.77 29.61 -1.93
CA MET A 391 25.75 30.55 -3.05
C MET A 391 27.09 31.31 -3.11
N THR A 392 27.82 31.15 -4.21
CA THR A 392 29.02 31.94 -4.51
C THR A 392 28.63 33.16 -5.35
N ILE A 393 28.96 34.35 -4.86
CA ILE A 393 28.80 35.61 -5.60
C ILE A 393 30.18 36.21 -5.91
N LYS A 394 30.38 36.69 -7.14
CA LYS A 394 31.60 37.38 -7.59
C LYS A 394 31.25 38.63 -8.39
N PHE A 395 31.83 39.76 -8.01
CA PHE A 395 31.79 40.99 -8.79
C PHE A 395 32.98 41.03 -9.75
N VAL A 396 32.74 41.25 -11.05
CA VAL A 396 33.77 41.14 -12.11
C VAL A 396 33.68 42.32 -13.07
N ARG A 397 34.83 42.91 -13.44
CA ARG A 397 34.93 43.89 -14.54
C ARG A 397 35.52 43.25 -15.79
N TYR A 398 34.87 43.46 -16.94
CA TYR A 398 35.41 43.12 -18.24
C TYR A 398 36.28 44.25 -18.81
N VAL A 399 37.52 43.94 -19.17
CA VAL A 399 38.54 44.88 -19.69
C VAL A 399 39.17 44.33 -20.98
N GLU A 400 39.78 45.17 -21.82
CA GLU A 400 40.49 44.68 -23.01
C GLU A 400 41.85 44.06 -22.65
N ASP A 401 42.63 44.73 -21.78
CA ASP A 401 43.81 44.16 -21.14
C ASP A 401 43.97 44.62 -19.69
N GLU A 402 44.29 43.67 -18.81
CA GLU A 402 44.45 43.89 -17.36
C GLU A 402 45.77 44.62 -17.03
N LYS A 403 46.80 44.40 -17.85
CA LYS A 403 48.12 45.05 -17.67
C LYS A 403 48.14 46.52 -18.09
N GLY A 404 47.19 46.94 -18.92
CA GLY A 404 47.03 48.34 -19.36
C GLY A 404 46.22 49.24 -18.41
N LEU A 405 45.70 48.72 -17.30
CA LEU A 405 44.89 49.48 -16.35
C LEU A 405 45.74 50.43 -15.50
N SER A 406 45.41 51.73 -15.54
CA SER A 406 46.04 52.76 -14.71
C SER A 406 45.73 52.56 -13.21
N GLU A 407 46.55 53.14 -12.34
CA GLU A 407 46.27 53.14 -10.89
C GLU A 407 44.96 53.86 -10.56
N TYR A 408 44.62 54.91 -11.32
CA TYR A 408 43.36 55.63 -11.21
C TYR A 408 42.15 54.74 -11.55
N ASP A 409 42.24 53.94 -12.63
CA ASP A 409 41.19 52.99 -12.99
C ASP A 409 41.00 51.91 -11.91
N LYS A 410 42.09 51.36 -11.37
CA LYS A 410 42.04 50.37 -10.29
C LYS A 410 41.44 50.95 -9.00
N ALA A 411 41.79 52.19 -8.64
CA ALA A 411 41.19 52.88 -7.50
C ALA A 411 39.69 53.16 -7.71
N LYS A 412 39.29 53.51 -8.94
CA LYS A 412 37.88 53.68 -9.34
C LYS A 412 37.10 52.36 -9.26
N ASP A 413 37.71 51.24 -9.69
CA ASP A 413 37.12 49.90 -9.61
C ASP A 413 36.91 49.45 -8.16
N ILE A 414 37.90 49.67 -7.29
CA ILE A 414 37.80 49.41 -5.85
C ILE A 414 36.66 50.25 -5.23
N SER A 415 36.52 51.52 -5.62
CA SER A 415 35.42 52.40 -5.20
C SER A 415 34.04 51.92 -5.68
N ILE A 416 33.95 51.35 -6.88
CA ILE A 416 32.73 50.73 -7.40
C ILE A 416 32.41 49.42 -6.66
N ALA A 417 33.41 48.55 -6.44
CA ALA A 417 33.22 47.33 -5.68
C ALA A 417 32.82 47.59 -4.22
N LYS A 418 33.32 48.64 -3.57
CA LYS A 418 32.83 49.07 -2.24
C LYS A 418 31.37 49.48 -2.24
N ARG A 419 30.83 50.00 -3.35
CA ARG A 419 29.39 50.26 -3.49
C ARG A 419 28.62 48.94 -3.64
N TRP A 420 29.12 47.99 -4.42
CA TRP A 420 28.58 46.62 -4.43
C TRP A 420 28.61 45.98 -3.04
N CYS A 421 29.70 46.07 -2.26
CA CYS A 421 29.74 45.49 -0.91
C CYS A 421 28.63 46.06 -0.01
N LYS A 422 28.35 47.37 -0.08
CA LYS A 422 27.22 47.99 0.64
C LYS A 422 25.85 47.52 0.15
N ASP A 423 25.70 47.28 -1.15
CA ASP A 423 24.47 46.72 -1.71
C ASP A 423 24.28 45.25 -1.35
N TYR A 424 25.37 44.47 -1.28
CA TYR A 424 25.36 43.11 -0.74
C TYR A 424 24.93 43.08 0.72
N ASP A 425 25.49 43.96 1.56
CA ASP A 425 25.12 44.05 2.98
C ASP A 425 23.62 44.35 3.16
N LYS A 426 23.07 45.31 2.40
CA LYS A 426 21.60 45.57 2.35
C LYS A 426 20.79 44.39 1.82
N LEU A 427 21.28 43.68 0.80
CA LEU A 427 20.60 42.51 0.25
C LEU A 427 20.47 41.41 1.31
N ILE A 428 21.53 41.20 2.11
CA ILE A 428 21.52 40.24 3.21
C ILE A 428 20.56 40.67 4.33
N GLU A 429 20.47 41.96 4.65
CA GLU A 429 19.46 42.48 5.60
C GLU A 429 18.03 42.26 5.08
N LEU A 430 17.73 42.64 3.84
CA LEU A 430 16.42 42.42 3.21
C LEU A 430 16.03 40.93 3.13
N LEU A 431 17.00 40.04 2.91
CA LEU A 431 16.76 38.60 2.91
C LEU A 431 16.44 38.07 4.32
N LYS A 432 17.13 38.56 5.36
CA LYS A 432 16.84 38.23 6.77
C LYS A 432 15.45 38.70 7.19
N GLU A 433 15.03 39.91 6.80
CA GLU A 433 13.67 40.41 7.05
C GLU A 433 12.57 39.52 6.42
N ASN A 434 12.91 38.80 5.35
CA ASN A 434 12.03 37.86 4.68
C ASN A 434 12.29 36.39 5.12
N GLY A 435 12.98 36.18 6.25
CA GLY A 435 13.21 34.87 6.86
C GLY A 435 14.31 34.01 6.22
N ILE A 436 15.11 34.56 5.29
CA ILE A 436 16.22 33.85 4.64
C ILE A 436 17.54 34.25 5.29
N PHE A 437 18.21 33.29 5.92
CA PHE A 437 19.48 33.51 6.61
C PHE A 437 20.65 32.97 5.78
N PHE A 438 21.52 33.88 5.35
CA PHE A 438 22.81 33.55 4.74
C PHE A 438 23.95 33.81 5.72
N GLU A 439 24.78 32.81 5.97
CA GLU A 439 26.03 32.94 6.71
C GLU A 439 27.18 33.30 5.76
N ASN A 440 27.98 34.30 6.14
CA ASN A 440 29.13 34.74 5.36
C ASN A 440 30.33 33.79 5.58
N ILE A 441 30.32 32.62 4.93
CA ILE A 441 31.38 31.60 5.04
C ILE A 441 32.75 32.17 4.60
N ARG A 442 32.78 33.01 3.56
CA ARG A 442 34.01 33.65 3.06
C ARG A 442 33.72 34.96 2.33
N ARG A 443 34.22 36.07 2.87
CA ARG A 443 34.24 37.40 2.23
C ARG A 443 35.67 37.74 1.81
N ILE A 444 35.82 38.34 0.63
CA ILE A 444 37.11 38.86 0.12
C ILE A 444 36.86 40.32 -0.22
N GLU A 445 37.57 41.23 0.43
CA GLU A 445 37.36 42.66 0.22
C GLU A 445 38.01 43.15 -1.09
N PRO A 446 37.47 44.21 -1.72
CA PRO A 446 37.99 44.73 -2.99
C PRO A 446 39.47 45.11 -2.96
N GLU A 447 39.97 45.61 -1.83
CA GLU A 447 41.38 45.93 -1.60
C GLU A 447 42.28 44.70 -1.52
N GLN A 448 41.74 43.54 -1.13
CA GLN A 448 42.48 42.28 -1.08
C GLN A 448 42.57 41.64 -2.47
N ARG A 449 41.48 41.67 -3.24
CA ARG A 449 41.42 41.15 -4.60
C ARG A 449 40.20 41.66 -5.37
N PHE A 450 40.45 42.32 -6.50
CA PHE A 450 39.45 42.59 -7.52
C PHE A 450 39.56 41.56 -8.67
N TYR A 451 38.45 41.26 -9.37
CA TYR A 451 38.40 40.29 -10.46
C TYR A 451 38.23 40.96 -11.83
N TYR A 452 39.21 40.79 -12.71
CA TYR A 452 39.20 41.26 -14.10
C TYR A 452 39.05 40.08 -15.07
N GLU A 453 38.32 40.28 -16.17
CA GLU A 453 38.27 39.33 -17.29
C GLU A 453 38.35 40.02 -18.65
N ARG A 454 38.83 39.30 -19.67
CA ARG A 454 39.01 39.88 -21.01
C ARG A 454 37.70 39.99 -21.78
N LYS A 455 37.41 41.14 -22.37
CA LYS A 455 36.21 41.39 -23.21
C LYS A 455 36.05 40.40 -24.37
N LYS A 456 37.15 39.86 -24.92
CA LYS A 456 37.10 38.75 -25.90
C LYS A 456 36.42 37.48 -25.34
N ALA A 457 36.70 37.10 -24.10
CA ALA A 457 36.10 35.93 -23.47
C ALA A 457 34.57 36.08 -23.29
N ARG A 458 34.08 37.30 -23.02
CA ARG A 458 32.63 37.62 -23.00
C ARG A 458 32.01 37.40 -24.39
N LYS A 459 32.63 37.91 -25.45
CA LYS A 459 32.14 37.79 -26.84
C LYS A 459 32.14 36.33 -27.33
N GLU A 460 33.15 35.54 -26.97
CA GLU A 460 33.20 34.09 -27.26
C GLU A 460 32.18 33.29 -26.42
N GLY A 461 31.97 33.67 -25.16
CA GLY A 461 30.97 33.06 -24.27
C GLY A 461 29.51 33.32 -24.70
N ILE A 462 29.23 34.51 -25.24
CA ILE A 462 27.93 34.85 -25.84
C ILE A 462 27.70 34.01 -27.12
N LYS A 463 28.64 34.04 -28.07
CA LYS A 463 28.54 33.24 -29.31
C LYS A 463 28.30 31.75 -29.05
N LYS A 464 29.02 31.14 -28.10
CA LYS A 464 28.81 29.72 -27.73
C LYS A 464 27.47 29.42 -27.07
N LYS A 465 26.80 30.42 -26.47
CA LYS A 465 25.42 30.26 -25.94
C LYS A 465 24.39 30.36 -27.07
N ASP A 466 24.60 31.27 -28.01
CA ASP A 466 23.69 31.46 -29.16
C ASP A 466 23.77 30.25 -30.11
N GLU A 467 24.98 29.77 -30.44
CA GLU A 467 25.19 28.53 -31.21
C GLU A 467 24.55 27.29 -30.55
N LYS A 468 24.55 27.22 -29.20
CA LYS A 468 23.85 26.17 -28.46
C LYS A 468 22.33 26.30 -28.55
N LYS A 469 21.77 27.53 -28.51
CA LYS A 469 20.32 27.75 -28.67
C LYS A 469 19.87 27.37 -30.09
N GLU A 470 20.61 27.76 -31.14
CA GLU A 470 20.32 27.36 -32.53
C GLU A 470 20.47 25.84 -32.77
N GLY A 471 21.50 25.21 -32.19
CA GLY A 471 21.74 23.78 -32.34
C GLY A 471 20.67 22.88 -31.70
N ILE A 472 19.93 23.38 -30.72
CA ILE A 472 18.76 22.70 -30.12
C ILE A 472 17.54 22.85 -31.04
N PHE A 473 17.29 24.05 -31.58
CA PHE A 473 16.19 24.29 -32.54
C PHE A 473 16.32 23.44 -33.81
N ARG A 474 17.54 23.27 -34.35
CA ARG A 474 17.78 22.40 -35.53
C ARG A 474 17.65 20.89 -35.27
N LYS A 475 17.42 20.46 -34.03
CA LYS A 475 17.17 19.04 -33.66
C LYS A 475 15.70 18.76 -33.33
N GLN A 476 14.82 19.75 -33.45
CA GLN A 476 13.37 19.63 -33.19
C GLN A 476 12.51 19.91 -34.45
N ILE A 477 13.13 19.81 -35.63
CA ILE A 477 12.48 19.84 -36.95
C ILE A 477 12.75 18.49 -37.62
#